data_AF-A0A8J6YTP8-F1
#
_entry.id   AF-A0A8J6YTP8-F1
#
_cell.length_a   1.000
_cell.length_b   1.000
_cell.length_c   1.000
_cell.angle_alpha   90.00
_cell.angle_beta   90.00
_cell.angle_gamma   90.00
#
_symmetry.space_group_name_H-M   'P 1'
#
loop_
_entity.id
_entity.type
_entity.pdbx_description
1 polymer ?
#
loop_
_entity_poly.entity_id
_entity_poly.type
_entity_poly.pdbx_seq_one_letter_code
_entity_poly.pdbx_strand_id
1 'polypeptide(L)'
;MKAGLREFARRLGGERRRAEDRLMAAGVFETAVASVAAMGFAVKAHEEGGVVTICADLAGVAATAAAPVATPPTPRAAPETPLPAAGPWSEEEKGIARDMAARGAGVSEIGAALGRKPQGVSAVLRRLSLPAARPKAKTRQQPPKEAARKRDLRQARKAAKAPTAAPAPAPERRPQPLAAAVATQPPPPQIEPLAVVEVLGAPEPSPVATSADWAAHVAALPYGPDWTLQDDLALCEALMRGDGLGAVAAGMGAEKAALQARWRMLNRDAAPTIDGQRKLLAALRAQVVAP
;
A
#
# COMPACT_ATOMS: atom_id res chain seq x y z
N MET A 1 -52.43 -23.87 7.64
CA MET A 1 -51.73 -24.20 6.38
C MET A 1 -50.66 -23.19 5.97
N LYS A 2 -50.91 -21.86 5.98
CA LYS A 2 -49.91 -20.86 5.51
C LYS A 2 -48.57 -20.83 6.28
N ALA A 3 -48.55 -21.24 7.55
CA ALA A 3 -47.32 -21.27 8.35
C ALA A 3 -46.36 -22.40 7.93
N GLY A 4 -46.88 -23.62 7.70
CA GLY A 4 -46.07 -24.78 7.30
C GLY A 4 -45.40 -24.62 5.93
N LEU A 5 -46.06 -23.93 4.99
CA LEU A 5 -45.48 -23.68 3.66
C LEU A 5 -44.26 -22.74 3.72
N ARG A 6 -44.25 -21.75 4.62
CA ARG A 6 -43.10 -20.85 4.82
C ARG A 6 -41.92 -21.53 5.50
N GLU A 7 -42.19 -22.51 6.35
CA GLU A 7 -41.14 -23.28 7.02
C GLU A 7 -40.51 -24.30 6.06
N PHE A 8 -41.34 -24.97 5.25
CA PHE A 8 -40.89 -25.86 4.18
C PHE A 8 -40.05 -25.13 3.12
N ALA A 9 -40.48 -23.95 2.67
CA ALA A 9 -39.71 -23.11 1.73
C ALA A 9 -38.37 -22.64 2.32
N ARG A 10 -38.33 -22.29 3.62
CA ARG A 10 -37.07 -21.95 4.31
C ARG A 10 -36.12 -23.13 4.40
N ARG A 11 -36.64 -24.34 4.65
CA ARG A 11 -35.84 -25.58 4.71
C ARG A 11 -35.23 -25.93 3.35
N LEU A 12 -36.03 -25.90 2.28
CA LEU A 12 -35.55 -26.13 0.91
C LEU A 12 -34.52 -25.08 0.48
N GLY A 13 -34.73 -23.80 0.84
CA GLY A 13 -33.77 -22.74 0.56
C GLY A 13 -32.44 -22.88 1.31
N GLY A 14 -32.45 -23.55 2.47
CA GLY A 14 -31.23 -23.88 3.22
C GLY A 14 -30.49 -25.09 2.64
N GLU A 15 -31.22 -26.12 2.23
CA GLU A 15 -30.62 -27.32 1.60
C GLU A 15 -30.00 -27.00 0.24
N ARG A 16 -30.64 -26.14 -0.56
CA ARG A 16 -30.09 -25.66 -1.84
C ARG A 16 -28.79 -24.88 -1.66
N ARG A 17 -28.74 -23.94 -0.71
CA ARG A 17 -27.50 -23.20 -0.41
C ARG A 17 -26.37 -24.12 0.04
N ARG A 18 -26.66 -25.12 0.90
CA ARG A 18 -25.65 -26.11 1.30
C ARG A 18 -25.15 -26.97 0.11
N ALA A 19 -26.00 -27.26 -0.87
CA ALA A 19 -25.60 -27.96 -2.08
C ALA A 19 -24.73 -27.08 -3.00
N GLU A 20 -25.09 -25.80 -3.14
CA GLU A 20 -24.31 -24.82 -3.90
C GLU A 20 -22.95 -24.55 -3.24
N ASP A 21 -22.90 -24.41 -1.91
CA ASP A 21 -21.65 -24.27 -1.15
C ASP A 21 -20.75 -25.51 -1.30
N ARG A 22 -21.33 -26.72 -1.34
CA ARG A 22 -20.60 -27.97 -1.61
C ARG A 22 -20.04 -28.03 -3.02
N LEU A 23 -20.80 -27.57 -4.02
CA LEU A 23 -20.35 -27.51 -5.42
C LEU A 23 -19.20 -26.50 -5.59
N MET A 24 -19.29 -25.33 -4.95
CA MET A 24 -18.22 -24.33 -4.96
C MET A 24 -16.98 -24.85 -4.22
N ALA A 25 -17.15 -25.53 -3.08
CA ALA A 25 -16.04 -26.16 -2.38
C ALA A 25 -15.36 -27.27 -3.22
N ALA A 26 -16.13 -28.05 -3.98
CA ALA A 26 -15.59 -29.06 -4.89
C ALA A 26 -14.73 -28.46 -6.02
N GLY A 27 -15.17 -27.36 -6.64
CA GLY A 27 -14.39 -26.68 -7.68
C GLY A 27 -13.07 -26.07 -7.16
N VAL A 28 -13.09 -25.49 -5.95
CA VAL A 28 -11.88 -24.99 -5.28
C VAL A 28 -10.93 -26.14 -4.93
N PHE A 29 -11.48 -27.27 -4.50
CA PHE A 29 -10.71 -28.47 -4.17
C PHE A 29 -10.00 -29.06 -5.40
N GLU A 30 -10.70 -29.22 -6.53
CA GLU A 30 -10.09 -29.71 -7.78
C GLU A 30 -8.97 -28.79 -8.27
N THR A 31 -9.17 -27.47 -8.15
CA THR A 31 -8.15 -26.48 -8.53
C THR A 31 -6.90 -26.57 -7.64
N ALA A 32 -7.08 -26.77 -6.33
CA ALA A 32 -5.98 -26.94 -5.39
C ALA A 32 -5.19 -28.23 -5.67
N VAL A 33 -5.87 -29.35 -5.89
CA VAL A 33 -5.23 -30.63 -6.24
C VAL A 33 -4.47 -30.52 -7.57
N ALA A 34 -5.06 -29.91 -8.59
CA ALA A 34 -4.41 -29.71 -9.88
C ALA A 34 -3.15 -28.83 -9.77
N SER A 35 -3.20 -27.77 -8.95
CA SER A 35 -2.06 -26.87 -8.74
C SER A 35 -0.90 -27.58 -8.03
N VAL A 36 -1.19 -28.42 -7.03
CA VAL A 36 -0.17 -29.18 -6.30
C VAL A 36 0.42 -30.30 -7.17
N ALA A 37 -0.40 -30.98 -7.98
CA ALA A 37 0.07 -31.96 -8.95
C ALA A 37 0.96 -31.33 -10.04
N ALA A 38 0.61 -30.12 -10.52
CA ALA A 38 1.41 -29.38 -11.50
C ALA A 38 2.81 -28.99 -10.98
N MET A 39 2.98 -28.89 -9.65
CA MET A 39 4.29 -28.69 -9.02
C MET A 39 5.12 -29.98 -8.89
N GLY A 40 4.64 -31.11 -9.42
CA GLY A 40 5.35 -32.39 -9.44
C GLY A 40 5.19 -33.22 -8.16
N PHE A 41 4.27 -32.84 -7.27
CA PHE A 41 3.97 -33.63 -6.07
C PHE A 41 2.94 -34.72 -6.37
N ALA A 42 3.13 -35.90 -5.78
CA ALA A 42 2.08 -36.91 -5.73
C ALA A 42 1.05 -36.50 -4.68
N VAL A 43 -0.20 -36.32 -5.09
CA VAL A 43 -1.28 -35.85 -4.20
C VAL A 43 -2.25 -36.98 -3.92
N LYS A 44 -2.56 -37.20 -2.64
CA LYS A 44 -3.65 -38.07 -2.19
C LYS A 44 -4.68 -37.26 -1.42
N ALA A 45 -5.94 -37.38 -1.80
CA ALA A 45 -7.07 -36.81 -1.09
C ALA A 45 -7.73 -37.89 -0.23
N HIS A 46 -8.02 -37.57 1.03
CA HIS A 46 -8.81 -38.43 1.92
C HIS A 46 -9.96 -37.62 2.51
N GLU A 47 -11.19 -38.15 2.43
CA GLU A 47 -12.36 -37.55 3.06
C GLU A 47 -12.74 -38.35 4.31
N GLU A 48 -12.75 -37.69 5.47
CA GLU A 48 -13.21 -38.28 6.73
C GLU A 48 -14.14 -37.30 7.43
N GLY A 49 -15.38 -37.72 7.69
CA GLY A 49 -16.36 -36.89 8.40
C GLY A 49 -16.74 -35.57 7.72
N GLY A 50 -16.62 -35.48 6.38
CA GLY A 50 -16.87 -34.25 5.63
C GLY A 50 -15.72 -33.24 5.64
N VAL A 51 -14.55 -33.64 6.16
CA VAL A 51 -13.29 -32.89 6.01
C VAL A 51 -12.45 -33.58 4.96
N VAL A 52 -12.06 -32.84 3.92
CA VAL A 52 -11.16 -33.35 2.88
C VAL A 52 -9.73 -32.92 3.21
N THR A 53 -8.86 -33.89 3.48
CA THR A 53 -7.44 -33.69 3.74
C THR A 53 -6.64 -33.97 2.48
N ILE A 54 -5.77 -33.03 2.07
CA ILE A 54 -4.84 -33.19 0.95
C ILE A 54 -3.46 -33.50 1.51
N CYS A 55 -2.95 -34.69 1.23
CA CYS A 55 -1.59 -35.09 1.55
C CYS A 55 -0.73 -35.01 0.28
N ALA A 56 0.26 -34.13 0.27
CA ALA A 56 1.28 -34.08 -0.78
C ALA A 56 2.51 -34.88 -0.32
N ASP A 57 2.87 -35.93 -1.05
CA ASP A 57 4.04 -36.73 -0.74
C ASP A 57 5.28 -36.11 -1.39
N LEU A 58 6.24 -35.73 -0.55
CA LEU A 58 7.52 -35.14 -0.95
C LEU A 58 8.52 -36.20 -1.44
N ALA A 59 8.24 -37.50 -1.23
CA ALA A 59 9.18 -38.58 -1.53
C ALA A 59 9.50 -38.74 -3.03
N GLY A 60 8.67 -38.18 -3.93
CA GLY A 60 8.86 -38.28 -5.38
C GLY A 60 9.79 -37.24 -6.03
N VAL A 61 10.10 -36.13 -5.35
CA VAL A 61 10.87 -35.03 -5.96
C VAL A 61 12.38 -35.31 -6.00
N ALA A 62 12.84 -36.35 -5.30
CA ALA A 62 14.26 -36.69 -5.20
C ALA A 62 14.82 -37.54 -6.36
N ALA A 63 13.99 -38.04 -7.30
CA ALA A 63 14.42 -39.07 -8.23
C ALA A 63 14.75 -38.61 -9.67
N THR A 64 14.55 -37.34 -10.03
CA THR A 64 14.72 -36.88 -11.43
C THR A 64 15.70 -35.71 -11.56
N ALA A 65 16.86 -35.85 -10.93
CA ALA A 65 18.03 -35.02 -11.23
C ALA A 65 19.32 -35.82 -11.10
N ALA A 66 19.45 -36.89 -11.89
CA ALA A 66 20.75 -37.40 -12.29
C ALA A 66 21.37 -36.43 -13.31
N ALA A 67 21.72 -35.23 -12.84
CA ALA A 67 22.60 -34.32 -13.56
C ALA A 67 24.06 -34.76 -13.31
N PRO A 68 24.95 -34.62 -14.31
CA PRO A 68 26.33 -35.07 -14.20
C PRO A 68 27.03 -34.38 -13.02
N VAL A 69 27.85 -35.16 -12.32
CA VAL A 69 28.73 -34.75 -11.21
C VAL A 69 29.50 -33.49 -11.61
N ALA A 70 28.97 -32.34 -11.22
CA ALA A 70 29.67 -31.07 -11.31
C ALA A 70 30.73 -31.07 -10.21
N THR A 71 31.98 -30.96 -10.64
CA THR A 71 33.15 -30.65 -9.82
C THR A 71 32.83 -29.62 -8.73
N PRO A 72 33.36 -29.79 -7.50
CA PRO A 72 33.11 -28.88 -6.40
C PRO A 72 33.47 -27.45 -6.84
N PRO A 73 32.58 -26.46 -6.61
CA PRO A 73 32.88 -25.09 -6.96
C PRO A 73 34.09 -24.64 -6.14
N THR A 74 35.14 -24.23 -6.86
CA THR A 74 36.28 -23.50 -6.31
C THR A 74 35.75 -22.41 -5.37
N PRO A 75 36.26 -22.30 -4.13
CA PRO A 75 35.83 -21.26 -3.19
C PRO A 75 35.96 -19.90 -3.87
N ARG A 76 34.81 -19.29 -4.13
CA ARG A 76 34.70 -17.97 -4.76
C ARG A 76 35.41 -16.98 -3.84
N ALA A 77 36.47 -16.36 -4.36
CA ALA A 77 37.23 -15.34 -3.67
C ALA A 77 36.28 -14.33 -3.01
N ALA A 78 36.52 -14.05 -1.73
CA ALA A 78 35.75 -13.09 -0.95
C ALA A 78 35.64 -11.77 -1.72
N PRO A 79 34.43 -11.20 -1.87
CA PRO A 79 34.26 -9.98 -2.62
C PRO A 79 35.15 -8.89 -2.04
N GLU A 80 35.89 -8.29 -2.97
CA GLU A 80 36.88 -7.26 -2.74
C GLU A 80 36.31 -6.09 -1.93
N THR A 81 37.12 -5.66 -0.97
CA THR A 81 37.16 -4.37 -0.28
C THR A 81 35.89 -3.51 -0.32
N PRO A 82 35.22 -3.28 0.83
CA PRO A 82 34.09 -2.35 0.89
C PRO A 82 34.53 -0.96 0.43
N LEU A 83 33.98 -0.52 -0.71
CA LEU A 83 34.22 0.81 -1.26
C LEU A 83 33.91 1.88 -0.19
N PRO A 84 34.76 2.90 -0.02
CA PRO A 84 34.53 3.94 0.98
C PRO A 84 33.25 4.72 0.65
N ALA A 85 32.21 4.50 1.45
CA ALA A 85 30.83 4.98 1.30
C ALA A 85 30.62 6.51 1.44
N ALA A 86 31.66 7.32 1.39
CA ALA A 86 31.62 8.75 1.67
C ALA A 86 31.74 9.67 0.44
N GLY A 87 31.68 9.13 -0.78
CA GLY A 87 31.77 9.90 -2.03
C GLY A 87 30.41 10.35 -2.61
N PRO A 88 30.39 11.24 -3.62
CA PRO A 88 29.20 11.48 -4.44
C PRO A 88 28.72 10.16 -5.10
N TRP A 89 27.42 10.08 -5.43
CA TRP A 89 26.86 8.89 -6.08
C TRP A 89 27.40 8.73 -7.50
N SER A 90 28.08 7.62 -7.76
CA SER A 90 28.51 7.26 -9.12
C SER A 90 27.29 6.90 -10.00
N GLU A 91 27.43 6.98 -11.32
CA GLU A 91 26.36 6.53 -12.23
C GLU A 91 26.10 5.03 -12.11
N GLU A 92 27.12 4.23 -11.80
CA GLU A 92 27.01 2.79 -11.55
C GLU A 92 26.16 2.50 -10.30
N GLU A 93 26.43 3.18 -9.18
CA GLU A 93 25.62 3.04 -7.95
C GLU A 93 24.15 3.42 -8.20
N LYS A 94 23.90 4.47 -9.00
CA LYS A 94 22.54 4.87 -9.38
C LYS A 94 21.84 3.82 -10.25
N GLY A 95 22.57 3.17 -11.16
CA GLY A 95 22.08 2.06 -11.97
C GLY A 95 21.66 0.88 -11.10
N ILE A 96 22.55 0.43 -10.20
CA ILE A 96 22.29 -0.69 -9.30
C ILE A 96 21.08 -0.39 -8.39
N ALA A 97 21.00 0.82 -7.82
CA ALA A 97 19.86 1.22 -6.99
C ALA A 97 18.53 1.17 -7.76
N ARG A 98 18.52 1.62 -9.02
CA ARG A 98 17.33 1.59 -9.88
C ARG A 98 16.90 0.15 -10.19
N ASP A 99 17.84 -0.71 -10.54
CA ASP A 99 17.56 -2.12 -10.89
C ASP A 99 17.09 -2.92 -9.68
N MET A 100 17.65 -2.66 -8.48
CA MET A 100 17.13 -3.26 -7.24
C MET A 100 15.71 -2.77 -6.93
N ALA A 101 15.44 -1.47 -7.07
CA ALA A 101 14.11 -0.92 -6.85
C ALA A 101 13.08 -1.47 -7.85
N ALA A 102 13.46 -1.66 -9.12
CA ALA A 102 12.61 -2.28 -10.15
C ALA A 102 12.26 -3.75 -9.83
N ARG A 103 13.13 -4.45 -9.09
CA ARG A 103 12.89 -5.81 -8.56
C ARG A 103 12.11 -5.83 -7.24
N GLY A 104 11.68 -4.66 -6.73
CA GLY A 104 10.91 -4.55 -5.49
C GLY A 104 11.74 -4.50 -4.21
N ALA A 105 13.06 -4.37 -4.29
CA ALA A 105 13.91 -4.27 -3.10
C ALA A 105 13.59 -3.01 -2.29
N GLY A 106 13.58 -3.13 -0.96
CA GLY A 106 13.33 -2.01 -0.06
C GLY A 106 14.51 -1.03 0.02
N VAL A 107 14.26 0.23 0.37
CA VAL A 107 15.30 1.27 0.48
C VAL A 107 16.43 0.89 1.45
N SER A 108 16.10 0.21 2.56
CA SER A 108 17.08 -0.27 3.53
C SER A 108 17.96 -1.39 2.98
N GLU A 109 17.39 -2.30 2.20
CA GLU A 109 18.11 -3.40 1.55
C GLU A 109 19.07 -2.87 0.48
N ILE A 110 18.61 -1.92 -0.34
CA ILE A 110 19.45 -1.23 -1.32
C ILE A 110 20.59 -0.47 -0.61
N GLY A 111 20.30 0.17 0.53
CA GLY A 111 21.31 0.85 1.33
C GLY A 111 22.36 -0.10 1.89
N ALA A 112 21.95 -1.26 2.40
CA ALA A 112 22.86 -2.29 2.89
C ALA A 112 23.75 -2.84 1.76
N ALA A 113 23.18 -3.12 0.58
CA ALA A 113 23.92 -3.64 -0.57
C ALA A 113 24.95 -2.63 -1.12
N LEU A 114 24.65 -1.34 -1.10
CA LEU A 114 25.52 -0.27 -1.59
C LEU A 114 26.42 0.34 -0.50
N GLY A 115 26.30 -0.09 0.76
CA GLY A 115 26.98 0.53 1.88
C GLY A 115 26.55 1.99 2.15
N ARG A 116 25.36 2.41 1.72
CA ARG A 116 24.85 3.78 1.85
C ARG A 116 23.72 3.89 2.87
N LYS A 117 23.56 5.07 3.49
CA LYS A 117 22.42 5.35 4.38
C LYS A 117 21.10 5.30 3.59
N PRO A 118 20.02 4.70 4.13
CA PRO A 118 18.72 4.61 3.45
C PRO A 118 18.15 5.95 2.99
N GLN A 119 18.37 7.02 3.76
CA GLN A 119 17.95 8.39 3.39
C GLN A 119 18.61 8.88 2.09
N GLY A 120 19.88 8.54 1.85
CA GLY A 120 20.60 8.88 0.62
C GLY A 120 20.05 8.13 -0.58
N VAL A 121 19.76 6.83 -0.41
CA VAL A 121 19.14 5.99 -1.44
C VAL A 121 17.77 6.54 -1.84
N SER A 122 16.92 6.85 -0.85
CA SER A 122 15.59 7.44 -1.10
C SER A 122 15.69 8.76 -1.88
N ALA A 123 16.62 9.65 -1.51
CA ALA A 123 16.84 10.91 -2.22
C ALA A 123 17.27 10.71 -3.68
N VAL A 124 18.10 9.70 -3.96
CA VAL A 124 18.53 9.35 -5.32
C VAL A 124 17.40 8.74 -6.13
N LEU A 125 16.69 7.74 -5.60
CA LEU A 125 15.54 7.14 -6.29
C LEU A 125 14.45 8.17 -6.60
N ARG A 126 14.21 9.14 -5.70
CA ARG A 126 13.28 10.25 -5.96
C ARG A 126 13.76 11.15 -7.10
N ARG A 127 15.05 11.45 -7.18
CA ARG A 127 15.62 12.25 -8.29
C ARG A 127 15.58 11.51 -9.63
N LEU A 128 15.76 10.19 -9.62
CA LEU A 128 15.72 9.35 -10.82
C LEU A 128 14.30 9.08 -11.33
N SER A 129 13.31 9.04 -10.44
CA SER A 129 11.89 8.81 -10.79
C SER A 129 11.16 10.08 -11.21
N LEU A 130 11.66 11.26 -10.83
CA LEU A 130 11.14 12.50 -11.35
C LEU A 130 11.43 12.55 -12.86
N PRO A 131 10.41 12.75 -13.72
CA PRO A 131 10.64 12.92 -15.16
C PRO A 131 11.63 14.06 -15.31
N ALA A 132 12.76 13.80 -15.99
CA ALA A 132 13.90 14.70 -16.12
C ALA A 132 13.38 16.12 -16.23
N ALA A 133 13.54 16.90 -15.15
CA ALA A 133 12.83 18.15 -14.94
C ALA A 133 12.92 18.92 -16.25
N ARG A 134 11.78 19.04 -16.97
CA ARG A 134 11.75 19.61 -18.32
C ARG A 134 12.64 20.83 -18.27
N PRO A 135 13.75 20.87 -19.05
CA PRO A 135 14.76 21.92 -18.93
C PRO A 135 13.99 23.21 -18.90
N LYS A 136 14.02 23.93 -17.75
CA LYS A 136 13.13 25.05 -17.47
C LYS A 136 13.11 25.88 -18.74
N ALA A 137 12.03 25.75 -19.52
CA ALA A 137 11.97 26.32 -20.85
C ALA A 137 12.27 27.78 -20.60
N LYS A 138 13.44 28.25 -21.10
CA LYS A 138 13.97 29.60 -20.87
C LYS A 138 12.77 30.50 -20.80
N THR A 139 12.46 31.01 -19.60
CA THR A 139 11.26 31.79 -19.32
C THR A 139 11.04 32.68 -20.52
N ARG A 140 10.09 32.29 -21.38
CA ARG A 140 9.74 33.03 -22.59
C ARG A 140 9.48 34.42 -22.05
N GLN A 141 10.35 35.37 -22.39
CA GLN A 141 10.38 36.71 -21.80
C GLN A 141 8.93 37.15 -21.64
N GLN A 142 8.44 37.21 -20.39
CA GLN A 142 7.08 37.69 -20.16
C GLN A 142 7.04 39.06 -20.82
N PRO A 143 6.06 39.33 -21.71
CA PRO A 143 6.00 40.62 -22.38
C PRO A 143 6.04 41.72 -21.31
N PRO A 144 6.83 42.79 -21.50
CA PRO A 144 7.21 43.74 -20.45
C PRO A 144 6.01 44.38 -19.70
N LYS A 145 4.81 44.30 -20.28
CA LYS A 145 3.56 44.77 -19.67
C LYS A 145 3.11 43.96 -18.45
N GLU A 146 3.43 42.67 -18.35
CA GLU A 146 3.01 41.86 -17.19
C GLU A 146 3.95 42.03 -15.98
N ALA A 147 5.24 42.29 -16.24
CA ALA A 147 6.21 42.61 -15.20
C ALA A 147 5.91 43.95 -14.51
N ALA A 148 5.44 44.95 -15.28
CA ALA A 148 5.00 46.24 -14.73
C ALA A 148 3.77 46.06 -13.80
N ARG A 149 2.74 45.33 -14.25
CA ARG A 149 1.56 45.03 -13.43
C ARG A 149 1.89 44.31 -12.13
N LYS A 150 2.81 43.34 -12.14
CA LYS A 150 3.24 42.64 -10.90
C LYS A 150 4.00 43.56 -9.94
N ARG A 151 4.76 44.53 -10.46
CA ARG A 151 5.47 45.52 -9.64
C ARG A 151 4.49 46.48 -8.96
N ASP A 152 3.48 46.94 -9.70
CA ASP A 152 2.43 47.82 -9.17
C ASP A 152 1.57 47.09 -8.12
N LEU A 153 1.21 45.83 -8.36
CA LEU A 153 0.45 45.03 -7.38
C LEU A 153 1.23 44.79 -6.08
N ARG A 154 2.55 44.60 -6.17
CA ARG A 154 3.44 44.50 -4.99
C ARG A 154 3.54 45.82 -4.25
N GLN A 155 3.61 46.95 -4.94
CA GLN A 155 3.65 48.27 -4.30
C GLN A 155 2.31 48.62 -3.64
N ALA A 156 1.18 48.36 -4.31
CA ALA A 156 -0.16 48.53 -3.73
C ALA A 156 -0.36 47.66 -2.47
N ARG A 157 0.11 46.40 -2.49
CA ARG A 157 0.04 45.50 -1.34
C ARG A 157 0.97 45.91 -0.19
N LYS A 158 2.08 46.58 -0.50
CA LYS A 158 2.99 47.16 0.50
C LYS A 158 2.40 48.45 1.11
N ALA A 159 1.65 49.23 0.34
CA ALA A 159 0.94 50.42 0.82
C ALA A 159 -0.30 50.07 1.67
N ALA A 160 -1.01 49.00 1.35
CA ALA A 160 -2.17 48.54 2.12
C ALA A 160 -1.79 47.82 3.44
N LYS A 161 -0.53 47.43 3.61
CA LYS A 161 -0.06 46.82 4.85
C LYS A 161 0.36 47.91 5.83
N ALA A 162 -0.65 48.51 6.46
CA ALA A 162 -0.45 49.40 7.60
C ALA A 162 0.39 48.68 8.69
N PRO A 163 1.26 49.41 9.42
CA PRO A 163 2.09 48.83 10.46
C PRO A 163 1.22 48.38 11.64
N THR A 164 1.02 47.07 11.76
CA THR A 164 0.58 46.46 13.02
C THR A 164 1.69 46.70 14.05
N ALA A 165 1.28 47.24 15.20
CA ALA A 165 2.12 47.65 16.31
C ALA A 165 3.22 46.64 16.65
N ALA A 166 4.40 47.19 16.96
CA ALA A 166 5.60 46.46 17.33
C ALA A 166 5.30 45.44 18.44
N PRO A 167 5.65 44.15 18.28
CA PRO A 167 5.65 43.20 19.38
C PRO A 167 6.72 43.61 20.39
N ALA A 168 6.33 43.59 21.67
CA ALA A 168 7.18 43.91 22.81
C ALA A 168 8.51 43.11 22.79
N PRO A 169 9.61 43.69 23.29
CA PRO A 169 10.93 43.07 23.27
C PRO A 169 10.93 41.74 24.04
N ALA A 170 11.41 40.70 23.36
CA ALA A 170 11.65 39.40 23.95
C ALA A 170 12.71 39.51 25.06
N PRO A 171 12.53 38.87 26.22
CA PRO A 171 13.54 38.89 27.29
C PRO A 171 14.84 38.23 26.83
N GLU A 172 15.96 38.91 27.08
CA GLU A 172 17.32 38.46 26.80
C GLU A 172 17.59 37.10 27.44
N ARG A 173 17.80 36.08 26.61
CA ARG A 173 18.35 34.80 27.07
C ARG A 173 19.83 34.99 27.36
N ARG A 174 20.17 35.14 28.65
CA ARG A 174 21.55 35.03 29.12
C ARG A 174 22.15 33.69 28.68
N PRO A 175 23.38 33.67 28.14
CA PRO A 175 24.10 32.43 27.90
C PRO A 175 24.39 31.75 29.24
N GLN A 176 23.85 30.56 29.46
CA GLN A 176 24.25 29.74 30.59
C GLN A 176 25.66 29.17 30.32
N PRO A 177 26.58 29.23 31.31
CA PRO A 177 27.89 28.60 31.19
C PRO A 177 27.72 27.07 31.09
N LEU A 178 28.40 26.46 30.12
CA LEU A 178 28.56 25.01 30.04
C LEU A 178 29.36 24.54 31.26
N ALA A 179 28.64 24.14 32.32
CA ALA A 179 29.22 23.34 33.39
C ALA A 179 29.23 21.87 32.92
N ALA A 180 30.42 21.26 32.95
CA ALA A 180 30.62 19.84 32.72
C ALA A 180 29.87 19.04 33.82
N ALA A 181 28.68 18.54 33.50
CA ALA A 181 27.92 17.66 34.36
C ALA A 181 28.43 16.22 34.18
N VAL A 182 29.14 15.75 35.20
CA VAL A 182 29.41 14.33 35.47
C VAL A 182 28.08 13.58 35.45
N ALA A 183 28.00 12.51 34.66
CA ALA A 183 26.81 11.68 34.50
C ALA A 183 26.48 10.93 35.81
N THR A 184 25.64 11.53 36.64
CA THR A 184 24.84 10.80 37.62
C THR A 184 23.60 10.27 36.90
N GLN A 185 23.52 8.95 36.78
CA GLN A 185 22.37 8.23 36.27
C GLN A 185 21.13 8.63 37.08
N PRO A 186 20.07 9.18 36.46
CA PRO A 186 18.86 9.55 37.19
C PRO A 186 18.23 8.28 37.81
N PRO A 187 17.71 8.36 39.05
CA PRO A 187 16.99 7.24 39.64
C PRO A 187 15.79 6.86 38.75
N PRO A 188 15.43 5.56 38.71
CA PRO A 188 14.29 5.10 37.92
C PRO A 188 13.04 5.92 38.30
N PRO A 189 12.28 6.41 37.31
CA PRO A 189 11.10 7.22 37.59
C PRO A 189 10.14 6.40 38.43
N GLN A 190 9.83 6.91 39.63
CA GLN A 190 8.73 6.38 40.42
C GLN A 190 7.45 6.65 39.62
N ILE A 191 6.80 5.58 39.18
CA ILE A 191 5.51 5.64 38.49
C ILE A 191 4.49 6.02 39.57
N GLU A 192 4.21 7.31 39.71
CA GLU A 192 3.03 7.73 40.44
C GLU A 192 1.80 7.19 39.71
N PRO A 193 0.84 6.55 40.40
CA PRO A 193 -0.38 6.08 39.78
C PRO A 193 -1.11 7.29 39.21
N LEU A 194 -1.09 7.41 37.88
CA LEU A 194 -1.83 8.41 37.13
C LEU A 194 -3.27 8.40 37.64
N ALA A 195 -3.65 9.50 38.29
CA ALA A 195 -5.03 9.79 38.64
C ALA A 195 -5.89 9.53 37.40
N VAL A 196 -6.87 8.65 37.54
CA VAL A 196 -7.87 8.36 36.52
C VAL A 196 -8.62 9.67 36.27
N VAL A 197 -8.14 10.44 35.29
CA VAL A 197 -8.90 11.57 34.76
C VAL A 197 -10.10 10.94 34.06
N GLU A 198 -11.25 11.03 34.71
CA GLU A 198 -12.55 10.66 34.16
C GLU A 198 -12.79 11.54 32.92
N VAL A 199 -12.36 11.04 31.76
CA VAL A 199 -12.58 11.69 30.46
C VAL A 199 -14.08 11.60 30.17
N LEU A 200 -14.81 12.61 30.64
CA LEU A 200 -16.20 12.88 30.28
C LEU A 200 -16.30 13.02 28.75
N GLY A 201 -16.77 11.96 28.11
CA GLY A 201 -17.15 11.93 26.69
C GLY A 201 -16.17 11.18 25.79
N ALA A 202 -15.99 9.88 26.00
CA ALA A 202 -15.46 9.02 24.94
C ALA A 202 -16.36 9.19 23.70
N PRO A 203 -15.82 9.53 22.52
CA PRO A 203 -16.62 9.63 21.31
C PRO A 203 -17.31 8.28 21.10
N GLU A 204 -18.63 8.29 20.91
CA GLU A 204 -19.36 7.06 20.63
C GLU A 204 -18.68 6.33 19.48
N PRO A 205 -18.43 5.01 19.62
CA PRO A 205 -17.81 4.24 18.56
C PRO A 205 -18.67 4.39 17.32
N SER A 206 -18.10 4.98 16.27
CA SER A 206 -18.80 5.12 15.00
C SER A 206 -19.29 3.75 14.56
N PRO A 207 -20.56 3.62 14.13
CA PRO A 207 -21.14 2.34 13.79
C PRO A 207 -20.27 1.64 12.74
N VAL A 208 -19.84 0.42 13.05
CA VAL A 208 -19.00 -0.38 12.16
C VAL A 208 -19.81 -0.69 10.91
N ALA A 209 -19.39 -0.15 9.76
CA ALA A 209 -20.06 -0.39 8.49
C ALA A 209 -20.16 -1.89 8.19
N THR A 210 -21.37 -2.38 7.97
CA THR A 210 -21.69 -3.77 7.66
C THR A 210 -21.43 -4.08 6.17
N SER A 211 -21.37 -5.36 5.80
CA SER A 211 -21.25 -5.74 4.38
C SER A 211 -22.41 -5.23 3.53
N ALA A 212 -23.61 -5.10 4.10
CA ALA A 212 -24.77 -4.54 3.41
C ALA A 212 -24.58 -3.04 3.10
N ASP A 213 -23.94 -2.28 4.00
CA ASP A 213 -23.64 -0.86 3.78
C ASP A 213 -22.66 -0.67 2.61
N TRP A 214 -21.68 -1.56 2.47
CA TRP A 214 -20.73 -1.53 1.34
C TRP A 214 -21.41 -1.87 0.03
N ALA A 215 -22.29 -2.87 0.00
CA ALA A 215 -23.06 -3.20 -1.19
C ALA A 215 -23.97 -2.04 -1.62
N ALA A 216 -24.67 -1.41 -0.66
CA ALA A 216 -25.49 -0.23 -0.92
C ALA A 216 -24.64 0.95 -1.43
N HIS A 217 -23.46 1.17 -0.85
CA HIS A 217 -22.54 2.22 -1.30
C HIS A 217 -22.10 2.01 -2.75
N VAL A 218 -21.65 0.81 -3.12
CA VAL A 218 -21.23 0.49 -4.50
C VAL A 218 -22.39 0.65 -5.47
N ALA A 219 -23.59 0.18 -5.11
CA ALA A 219 -24.79 0.31 -5.95
C ALA A 219 -25.21 1.77 -6.18
N ALA A 220 -24.87 2.68 -5.25
CA ALA A 220 -25.20 4.09 -5.34
C ALA A 220 -24.16 4.92 -6.12
N LEU A 221 -23.04 4.32 -6.55
CA LEU A 221 -22.01 5.05 -7.29
C LEU A 221 -22.52 5.44 -8.69
N PRO A 222 -22.29 6.68 -9.15
CA PRO A 222 -22.62 7.06 -10.51
C PRO A 222 -21.64 6.39 -11.47
N TYR A 223 -22.17 5.69 -12.47
CA TYR A 223 -21.39 5.12 -13.57
C TYR A 223 -21.58 5.99 -14.82
N GLY A 224 -20.46 6.48 -15.35
CA GLY A 224 -20.42 7.18 -16.64
C GLY A 224 -20.27 6.19 -17.80
N PRO A 225 -20.33 6.66 -19.05
CA PRO A 225 -20.15 5.80 -20.23
C PRO A 225 -18.76 5.14 -20.29
N ASP A 226 -17.76 5.78 -19.70
CA ASP A 226 -16.35 5.33 -19.75
C ASP A 226 -15.94 4.49 -18.53
N TRP A 227 -16.88 4.20 -17.62
CA TRP A 227 -16.55 3.50 -16.38
C TRP A 227 -17.59 2.44 -16.07
N THR A 228 -17.12 1.21 -15.90
CA THR A 228 -17.98 0.07 -15.55
C THR A 228 -17.70 -0.43 -14.13
N LEU A 229 -18.61 -1.25 -13.62
CA LEU A 229 -18.39 -1.99 -12.37
C LEU A 229 -17.16 -2.91 -12.46
N GLN A 230 -16.89 -3.45 -13.66
CA GLN A 230 -15.73 -4.30 -13.92
C GLN A 230 -14.42 -3.52 -13.75
N ASP A 231 -14.39 -2.26 -14.19
CA ASP A 231 -13.24 -1.38 -14.06
C ASP A 231 -12.96 -1.02 -12.59
N ASP A 232 -14.01 -0.79 -11.80
CA ASP A 232 -13.87 -0.60 -10.35
C ASP A 232 -13.28 -1.83 -9.67
N LEU A 233 -13.75 -3.04 -10.04
CA LEU A 233 -13.20 -4.29 -9.51
C LEU A 233 -11.71 -4.44 -9.88
N ALA A 234 -11.36 -4.23 -11.15
CA ALA A 234 -9.98 -4.31 -11.62
C ALA A 234 -9.06 -3.31 -10.90
N LEU A 235 -9.52 -2.07 -10.71
CA LEU A 235 -8.82 -1.05 -9.93
C LEU A 235 -8.58 -1.52 -8.49
N CYS A 236 -9.63 -2.00 -7.82
CA CYS A 236 -9.57 -2.45 -6.44
C CYS A 236 -8.58 -3.60 -6.25
N GLU A 237 -8.62 -4.61 -7.13
CA GLU A 237 -7.74 -5.78 -7.07
C GLU A 237 -6.28 -5.42 -7.30
N ALA A 238 -5.99 -4.55 -8.27
CA ALA A 238 -4.63 -4.10 -8.53
C ALA A 238 -4.06 -3.33 -7.33
N LEU A 239 -4.83 -2.41 -6.74
CA LEU A 239 -4.39 -1.66 -5.55
C LEU A 239 -4.17 -2.58 -4.34
N MET A 240 -5.03 -3.61 -4.15
CA MET A 240 -4.85 -4.59 -3.08
C MET A 240 -3.64 -5.51 -3.29
N ARG A 241 -3.22 -5.74 -4.54
CA ARG A 241 -1.97 -6.43 -4.86
C ARG A 241 -0.73 -5.58 -4.52
N GLY A 242 -0.92 -4.28 -4.28
CA GLY A 242 0.15 -3.31 -4.05
C GLY A 242 0.58 -2.58 -5.32
N ASP A 243 -0.13 -2.74 -6.44
CA ASP A 243 0.15 -1.99 -7.65
C ASP A 243 -0.10 -0.50 -7.37
N GLY A 244 0.88 0.35 -7.65
CA GLY A 244 0.68 1.80 -7.50
C GLY A 244 -0.28 2.34 -8.57
N LEU A 245 -1.06 3.38 -8.25
CA LEU A 245 -2.00 4.02 -9.18
C LEU A 245 -1.42 4.36 -10.57
N GLY A 246 -0.11 4.63 -10.66
CA GLY A 246 0.55 4.88 -11.95
C GLY A 246 0.67 3.64 -12.84
N ALA A 247 0.97 2.48 -12.25
CA ALA A 247 1.01 1.20 -12.97
C ALA A 247 -0.39 0.77 -13.41
N VAL A 248 -1.37 0.93 -12.51
CA VAL A 248 -2.79 0.65 -12.83
C VAL A 248 -3.30 1.56 -13.95
N ALA A 249 -2.98 2.86 -13.92
CA ALA A 249 -3.30 3.80 -14.98
C ALA A 249 -2.77 3.36 -16.35
N ALA A 250 -1.50 2.95 -16.40
CA ALA A 250 -0.89 2.45 -17.63
C ALA A 250 -1.57 1.16 -18.13
N GLY A 251 -1.91 0.23 -17.24
CA GLY A 251 -2.56 -1.04 -17.59
C GLY A 251 -4.00 -0.88 -18.07
N MET A 252 -4.76 0.04 -17.49
CA MET A 252 -6.16 0.30 -17.87
C MET A 252 -6.29 1.30 -19.03
N GLY A 253 -5.20 1.93 -19.47
CA GLY A 253 -5.26 3.01 -20.46
C GLY A 253 -5.99 4.27 -19.97
N ALA A 254 -6.10 4.45 -18.66
CA ALA A 254 -6.85 5.54 -18.03
C ALA A 254 -5.92 6.63 -17.46
N GLU A 255 -6.42 7.86 -17.36
CA GLU A 255 -5.66 8.92 -16.71
C GLU A 255 -5.53 8.64 -15.20
N LYS A 256 -4.31 8.76 -14.66
CA LYS A 256 -4.04 8.58 -13.22
C LYS A 256 -4.93 9.46 -12.32
N ALA A 257 -5.22 10.70 -12.75
CA ALA A 257 -6.08 11.60 -11.99
C ALA A 257 -7.53 11.10 -11.93
N ALA A 258 -8.05 10.52 -13.03
CA ALA A 258 -9.38 9.92 -13.08
C ALA A 258 -9.46 8.70 -12.16
N LEU A 259 -8.46 7.81 -12.18
CA LEU A 259 -8.37 6.68 -11.26
C LEU A 259 -8.31 7.11 -9.80
N GLN A 260 -7.55 8.17 -9.49
CA GLN A 260 -7.48 8.70 -8.13
C GLN A 260 -8.83 9.28 -7.68
N ALA A 261 -9.53 9.99 -8.56
CA ALA A 261 -10.86 10.50 -8.28
C ALA A 261 -11.84 9.34 -8.04
N ARG A 262 -11.82 8.32 -8.89
CA ARG A 262 -12.64 7.12 -8.75
C ARG A 262 -12.35 6.37 -7.45
N TRP A 263 -11.08 6.17 -7.13
CA TRP A 263 -10.66 5.51 -5.89
C TRP A 263 -11.18 6.21 -4.63
N ARG A 264 -11.22 7.55 -4.64
CA ARG A 264 -11.81 8.33 -3.55
C ARG A 264 -13.33 8.19 -3.48
N MET A 265 -14.01 7.99 -4.60
CA MET A 265 -15.46 7.74 -4.62
C MET A 265 -15.80 6.34 -4.09
N LEU A 266 -14.97 5.34 -4.42
CA LEU A 266 -15.11 3.95 -3.94
C LEU A 266 -14.85 3.79 -2.44
N ASN A 267 -13.98 4.62 -1.87
CA ASN A 267 -13.71 4.59 -0.43
C ASN A 267 -14.61 5.58 0.29
N ARG A 268 -15.53 5.04 1.10
CA ARG A 268 -16.39 5.83 1.97
C ARG A 268 -15.61 6.60 3.05
N ASP A 269 -14.50 6.02 3.50
CA ASP A 269 -13.71 6.57 4.60
C ASP A 269 -12.62 7.51 4.09
N ALA A 270 -12.38 8.61 4.81
CA ALA A 270 -11.29 9.55 4.50
C ALA A 270 -9.90 8.88 4.57
N ALA A 271 -9.76 7.85 5.40
CA ALA A 271 -8.57 7.01 5.52
C ALA A 271 -8.95 5.56 5.19
N PRO A 272 -8.55 5.03 4.03
CA PRO A 272 -8.89 3.66 3.65
C PRO A 272 -8.20 2.68 4.62
N THR A 273 -9.00 1.89 5.32
CA THR A 273 -8.53 0.82 6.20
C THR A 273 -8.44 -0.50 5.45
N ILE A 274 -7.58 -1.41 5.91
CA ILE A 274 -7.46 -2.75 5.29
C ILE A 274 -8.81 -3.50 5.32
N ASP A 275 -9.53 -3.42 6.44
CA ASP A 275 -10.84 -4.07 6.56
C ASP A 275 -11.89 -3.42 5.66
N GLY A 276 -11.88 -2.09 5.52
CA GLY A 276 -12.74 -1.36 4.58
C GLY A 276 -12.49 -1.79 3.14
N GLN A 277 -11.22 -1.89 2.73
CA GLN A 277 -10.83 -2.36 1.40
C GLN A 277 -11.28 -3.81 1.13
N ARG A 278 -11.17 -4.71 2.12
CA ARG A 278 -11.66 -6.09 2.00
C ARG A 278 -13.18 -6.15 1.82
N LYS A 279 -13.93 -5.33 2.57
CA LYS A 279 -15.39 -5.24 2.45
C LYS A 279 -15.82 -4.65 1.10
N LEU A 280 -15.14 -3.60 0.64
CA LEU A 280 -15.35 -3.02 -0.69
C LEU A 280 -15.13 -4.06 -1.80
N LEU A 281 -14.01 -4.79 -1.75
CA LEU A 281 -13.70 -5.82 -2.74
C LEU A 281 -14.76 -6.94 -2.75
N ALA A 282 -15.21 -7.37 -1.58
CA ALA A 282 -16.27 -8.37 -1.47
C ALA A 282 -17.60 -7.86 -2.06
N ALA A 283 -17.95 -6.60 -1.82
CA ALA A 283 -19.15 -5.98 -2.38
C ALA A 283 -19.08 -5.86 -3.91
N LEU A 284 -17.94 -5.43 -4.47
CA LEU A 284 -17.73 -5.34 -5.92
C LEU A 284 -17.87 -6.72 -6.58
N ARG A 285 -17.21 -7.75 -6.04
CA ARG A 285 -17.30 -9.13 -6.57
C ARG A 285 -18.73 -9.66 -6.54
N ALA A 286 -19.47 -9.41 -5.46
CA ALA A 286 -20.85 -9.85 -5.34
C ALA A 286 -21.75 -9.20 -6.41
N GLN A 287 -21.53 -7.92 -6.73
CA GLN A 287 -22.32 -7.24 -7.76
C GLN A 287 -21.93 -7.63 -9.18
N VAL A 288 -20.65 -7.87 -9.47
CA VAL A 288 -20.20 -8.32 -10.81
C VAL A 288 -20.75 -9.70 -11.16
N VAL A 289 -20.91 -10.58 -10.17
CA VAL A 289 -21.44 -11.94 -10.37
C VAL A 289 -22.97 -11.96 -10.48
N ALA A 290 -23.67 -10.96 -9.94
CA ALA A 290 -25.12 -10.89 -10.01
C ALA A 290 -25.57 -10.53 -11.45
N PRO A 291 -26.22 -11.45 -12.18
CA PRO A 291 -26.69 -11.20 -13.55
C PRO A 291 -27.92 -10.28 -13.59
#